data_AF-A0A8C2JKW7-F1
#
_entry.id   AF-A0A8C2JKW7-F1
#
_cell.length_a   1.000
_cell.length_b   1.000
_cell.length_c   1.000
_cell.angle_alpha   90.00
_cell.angle_beta   90.00
_cell.angle_gamma   90.00
#
_symmetry.space_group_name_H-M   'P 1'
#
loop_
_entity.id
_entity.type
_entity.pdbx_description
1 polymer ?
#
loop_
_entity_poly.entity_id
_entity_poly.type
_entity_poly.pdbx_seq_one_letter_code
_entity_poly.pdbx_strand_id
1 'polypeptide(L)' 'MTFYIIPNVASQARDLLSKMLVIDPESRISVQEALSHPYIHVWYDPAEADAVSAPYPFMSLCPVQSS' A
#
# COMPACT_ATOMS: atom_id res chain seq x y z
N MET A 1 23.23 -17.24 -5.75
CA MET A 1 21.97 -16.52 -5.43
C MET A 1 22.04 -15.15 -6.04
N THR A 2 21.43 -14.96 -7.21
CA THR A 2 21.42 -13.66 -7.91
C THR A 2 20.46 -12.74 -7.17
N PHE A 3 20.99 -11.74 -6.45
CA PHE A 3 20.17 -10.68 -5.88
C PHE A 3 19.49 -9.96 -7.04
N TYR A 4 18.16 -10.10 -7.13
CA TYR A 4 17.31 -9.47 -8.13
C TYR A 4 17.20 -7.97 -7.80
N ILE A 5 18.32 -7.24 -7.93
CA ILE A 5 18.34 -5.80 -7.76
C ILE A 5 17.68 -5.24 -9.02
N ILE A 6 16.44 -4.79 -8.86
CA ILE A 6 15.72 -4.13 -9.93
C ILE A 6 16.55 -2.93 -10.38
N PRO A 7 17.06 -2.90 -11.63
CA PRO A 7 17.77 -1.74 -12.10
C PRO A 7 16.77 -0.57 -12.07
N ASN A 8 17.14 0.51 -11.37
CA ASN A 8 16.31 1.71 -11.23
C ASN A 8 15.12 1.60 -10.24
N VAL A 9 15.31 0.97 -9.06
CA VAL A 9 14.35 1.01 -7.92
C VAL A 9 13.77 2.42 -7.69
N ALA A 10 14.60 3.46 -7.82
CA ALA A 10 14.18 4.83 -7.65
C ALA A 10 13.14 5.30 -8.68
N SER A 11 13.22 4.88 -9.95
CA SER A 11 12.22 5.26 -10.96
C SER A 11 10.90 4.53 -10.72
N GLN A 12 10.95 3.25 -10.31
CA GLN A 12 9.75 2.49 -9.97
C GLN A 12 9.05 3.03 -8.72
N ALA A 13 9.80 3.39 -7.69
CA ALA A 13 9.23 4.04 -6.49
C ALA A 13 8.56 5.37 -6.85
N ARG A 14 9.19 6.17 -7.71
CA ARG A 14 8.62 7.45 -8.19
C ARG A 14 7.36 7.26 -9.02
N ASP A 15 7.30 6.24 -9.87
CA ASP A 15 6.10 5.94 -10.68
C ASP A 15 4.91 5.56 -9.78
N LEU A 16 5.14 4.69 -8.79
CA LEU A 16 4.12 4.32 -7.81
C LEU A 16 3.63 5.53 -7.00
N LEU A 17 4.55 6.34 -6.48
CA LEU A 17 4.20 7.56 -5.73
C LEU A 17 3.41 8.56 -6.59
N SER A 18 3.80 8.73 -7.85
CA SER A 18 3.07 9.61 -8.79
C SER A 18 1.63 9.17 -9.01
N LYS A 19 1.37 7.85 -8.98
CA LYS A 19 0.04 7.27 -9.16
C LYS A 19 -0.78 7.21 -7.86
N MET A 20 -0.13 7.23 -6.70
CA MET A 20 -0.79 7.31 -5.38
C MET A 20 -1.12 8.76 -4.98
N LEU A 21 -0.27 9.72 -5.33
CA LEU A 21 -0.41 11.14 -4.99
C LEU A 21 -1.24 11.93 -6.02
N VAL A 22 -2.24 11.28 -6.62
CA VAL A 22 -3.17 11.94 -7.54
C VAL A 22 -4.22 12.70 -6.73
N ILE A 23 -4.42 13.97 -7.08
CA ILE A 23 -5.37 14.89 -6.42
C ILE A 23 -6.80 14.37 -6.55
N ASP A 24 -7.14 13.92 -7.75
CA ASP A 24 -8.44 13.35 -8.06
C ASP A 24 -8.50 11.88 -7.58
N PRO A 25 -9.51 11.52 -6.78
CA PRO A 25 -9.60 10.19 -6.18
C PRO A 25 -10.04 9.11 -7.17
N GLU A 26 -10.71 9.45 -8.28
CA GLU A 26 -11.14 8.48 -9.29
C GLU A 26 -9.99 8.09 -10.23
N SER A 27 -9.02 8.99 -10.40
CA SER A 27 -7.79 8.73 -11.16
C SER A 27 -6.64 8.19 -10.30
N ARG A 28 -6.85 8.03 -8.99
CA ARG A 28 -5.88 7.42 -8.08
C ARG A 28 -5.77 5.92 -8.35
N ILE A 29 -4.55 5.38 -8.32
CA ILE A 29 -4.31 3.94 -8.46
C ILE A 29 -5.11 3.13 -7.43
N SER A 30 -5.73 2.04 -7.89
CA SER A 30 -6.44 1.11 -7.01
C SER A 30 -5.47 0.31 -6.14
N VAL A 31 -5.91 -0.15 -4.97
CA VAL A 31 -5.07 -0.94 -4.05
C VAL A 31 -4.52 -2.19 -4.75
N GLN A 32 -5.34 -2.90 -5.53
CA GLN A 32 -4.90 -4.09 -6.28
C GLN A 32 -3.85 -3.78 -7.35
N GLU A 33 -3.96 -2.63 -8.03
CA GLU A 33 -2.93 -2.19 -8.99
C GLU A 33 -1.63 -1.80 -8.29
N ALA A 34 -1.72 -1.13 -7.13
CA ALA A 34 -0.55 -0.78 -6.34
C ALA A 34 0.19 -2.03 -5.86
N LEU A 35 -0.53 -3.03 -5.34
CA LEU A 35 0.03 -4.31 -4.90
C LEU A 35 0.69 -5.11 -6.04
N SER A 36 0.17 -4.95 -7.27
CA SER A 36 0.74 -5.56 -8.47
C SER A 36 1.98 -4.82 -9.01
N HIS A 37 2.36 -3.69 -8.42
CA HIS A 37 3.48 -2.89 -8.91
C HIS A 37 4.82 -3.59 -8.62
N PRO A 38 5.77 -3.64 -9.56
CA PRO A 38 7.05 -4.35 -9.41
C PRO A 38 7.89 -3.84 -8.23
N TYR A 39 7.70 -2.60 -7.79
CA TYR A 39 8.30 -2.06 -6.57
C TYR A 39 7.77 -2.74 -5.29
N ILE A 40 6.46 -2.98 -5.20
CA ILE A 40 5.83 -3.62 -4.05
C ILE A 40 6.09 -5.13 -4.07
N HIS A 41 6.12 -5.75 -5.25
CA HIS A 41 6.29 -7.20 -5.40
C HIS A 41 7.57 -7.76 -4.75
N VAL A 42 8.63 -6.95 -4.63
CA VAL A 42 9.88 -7.33 -3.95
C VAL A 42 9.68 -7.55 -2.44
N TRP A 43 8.70 -6.86 -1.85
CA TRP A 43 8.38 -6.88 -0.42
C TRP A 43 6.99 -7.45 -0.15
N TYR A 44 6.27 -7.87 -1.18
CA TYR A 44 4.91 -8.37 -1.08
C TYR A 44 4.93 -9.77 -0.46
N ASP A 45 4.45 -9.87 0.77
CA ASP A 45 4.16 -11.15 1.41
C ASP A 45 2.64 -11.38 1.39
N PRO A 46 2.14 -12.39 0.66
CA PRO A 46 0.71 -12.71 0.65
C PRO A 46 0.17 -13.05 2.04
N ALA A 47 1.00 -13.56 2.96
CA ALA A 47 0.56 -13.84 4.33
C ALA A 47 0.21 -12.58 5.12
N GLU A 48 0.87 -11.45 4.82
CA GLU A 48 0.60 -10.15 5.43
C GLU A 48 -0.50 -9.38 4.67
N ALA A 49 -0.58 -9.53 3.35
CA ALA A 49 -1.58 -8.85 2.53
C ALA A 49 -2.99 -9.43 2.69
N ASP A 50 -3.09 -10.76 2.86
CA ASP A 50 -4.34 -11.47 3.13
C ASP A 50 -4.60 -11.66 4.64
N ALA A 51 -3.77 -11.06 5.49
CA ALA A 51 -4.03 -11.02 6.93
C ALA A 51 -5.36 -10.31 7.13
N VAL A 52 -6.41 -11.12 7.36
CA VAL A 52 -7.76 -10.64 7.66
C VAL A 52 -7.62 -9.75 8.88
N SER A 53 -7.65 -8.44 8.64
CA SER A 53 -7.95 -7.45 9.65
C SER A 53 -9.18 -7.98 10.37
N ALA A 54 -9.02 -8.49 11.60
CA ALA A 54 -10.15 -8.74 12.47
C ALA A 54 -11.06 -7.51 12.37
N PRO A 55 -12.39 -7.69 12.22
CA PRO A 55 -13.28 -6.58 11.94
C PRO A 55 -13.06 -5.51 13.00
N TYR A 56 -12.33 -4.44 12.66
CA TYR A 56 -12.17 -3.33 13.56
C TYR A 56 -13.58 -2.76 13.68
N PRO A 57 -14.19 -2.79 14.87
CA PRO A 57 -15.42 -2.05 15.04
C PRO A 57 -15.05 -0.60 14.74
N PHE A 58 -15.65 -0.04 13.68
CA PHE A 58 -15.51 1.36 13.24
C PHE A 58 -15.86 2.38 14.36
N MET A 59 -16.26 1.89 15.53
CA MET A 59 -16.69 2.62 16.71
C MET A 59 -15.92 2.17 17.96
N SER A 60 -14.61 2.40 18.02
CA SER A 60 -13.86 2.31 19.31
C SER A 60 -12.68 3.29 19.44
N LEU A 61 -12.58 4.29 18.56
CA LEU A 61 -11.83 5.52 18.81
C LEU A 61 -12.91 6.62 18.87
N CYS A 62 -13.50 6.95 20.02
CA CYS A 62 -12.88 7.62 21.17
C CYS A 62 -13.67 7.33 22.46
N PRO A 63 -13.04 7.17 23.64
CA PRO A 63 -13.58 7.81 24.81
C PRO A 63 -13.15 9.28 24.73
N VAL A 64 -14.02 10.17 24.24
CA VAL A 64 -13.99 11.54 24.77
C VAL A 64 -14.34 11.34 26.24
N GLN A 65 -13.31 11.23 27.08
CA GLN A 65 -13.45 11.43 28.51
C GLN A 65 -13.89 12.88 28.66
N SER A 66 -15.20 13.10 28.56
CA SER A 66 -15.85 14.35 28.91
C SER A 66 -15.65 14.50 30.41
N SER A 67 -14.68 15.32 30.79
CA SER A 67 -14.71 15.98 32.10
C SER A 67 -15.67 17.15 32.07
#